data_AF-A0A150WEC7-F1
#
_entry.id   AF-A0A150WEC7-F1
#
_cell.length_a   1.000
_cell.length_b   1.000
_cell.length_c   1.000
_cell.angle_alpha   90.00
_cell.angle_beta   90.00
_cell.angle_gamma   90.00
#
_symmetry.space_group_name_H-M   'P 1'
#
loop_
_entity.id
_entity.type
_entity.pdbx_description
1 polymer ?
#
loop_
_entity_poly.entity_id
_entity_poly.type
_entity_poly.pdbx_seq_one_letter_code
_entity_poly.pdbx_strand_id
1 'polypeptide(L)'
;MVYKFIGATIILVAVAFGVVVFKDEFETQKTEFCSQLTPAQQLTRMIDEDFAQLNKEGQLPKEWNSIATVELRMNSTLAKALMGKHRPTFHRVKDGSSFLELEVMDLPDDENPGIIIQASLFDIKSKNKVFEIGRTYTMNDLNRPSAAKPQK
;
A
#
# COMPACT_ATOMS: atom_id res chain seq x y z
N MET A 1 -9.32 -42.54 57.31
CA MET A 1 -9.91 -42.43 55.95
C MET A 1 -9.84 -40.97 55.47
N VAL A 2 -8.66 -40.33 55.50
CA VAL A 2 -8.50 -38.88 55.22
C VAL A 2 -7.34 -38.59 54.24
N TYR A 3 -6.36 -39.49 54.14
CA TYR A 3 -5.14 -39.26 53.35
C TYR A 3 -5.26 -39.53 51.84
N LYS A 4 -6.38 -40.15 51.38
CA LYS A 4 -6.59 -40.48 49.96
C LYS A 4 -7.16 -39.32 49.13
N PHE A 5 -7.70 -38.28 49.76
CA PHE A 5 -8.25 -37.11 49.06
C PHE A 5 -7.25 -35.94 48.95
N ILE A 6 -6.18 -35.94 49.76
CA ILE A 6 -5.17 -34.87 49.76
C ILE A 6 -4.17 -35.04 48.60
N GLY A 7 -3.83 -36.28 48.23
CA GLY A 7 -2.92 -36.55 47.11
C GLY A 7 -3.48 -36.16 45.74
N ALA A 8 -4.81 -36.30 45.54
CA ALA A 8 -5.46 -35.96 44.28
C ALA A 8 -5.62 -34.45 44.07
N THR A 9 -5.72 -33.66 45.14
CA THR A 9 -5.86 -32.20 45.06
C THR A 9 -4.53 -31.51 44.73
N ILE A 10 -3.40 -32.05 45.18
CA ILE A 10 -2.06 -31.48 44.87
C ILE A 10 -1.72 -31.65 43.37
N ILE A 11 -2.08 -32.78 42.76
CA ILE A 11 -1.81 -33.03 41.34
C ILE A 11 -2.65 -32.11 40.44
N LEU A 12 -3.91 -31.85 40.80
CA LEU A 12 -4.79 -30.94 40.05
C LEU A 12 -4.29 -29.48 40.09
N VAL A 13 -3.75 -29.04 41.23
CA VAL A 13 -3.16 -27.68 41.35
C VAL A 13 -1.87 -27.56 40.55
N ALA A 14 -1.03 -28.61 40.51
CA ALA A 14 0.21 -28.60 39.72
C ALA A 14 -0.05 -28.57 38.20
N VAL A 15 -1.09 -29.27 37.72
CA VAL A 15 -1.49 -29.22 36.30
C VAL A 15 -2.11 -27.86 35.95
N ALA A 16 -2.92 -27.28 36.85
CA ALA A 16 -3.48 -25.94 36.65
C ALA A 16 -2.38 -24.86 36.62
N PHE A 17 -1.38 -24.94 37.51
CA PHE A 17 -0.23 -24.03 37.47
C PHE A 17 0.65 -24.26 36.24
N GLY A 18 0.87 -25.50 35.80
CA GLY A 18 1.58 -25.80 34.56
C GLY A 18 0.91 -25.17 33.33
N VAL A 19 -0.42 -25.23 33.23
CA VAL A 19 -1.18 -24.62 32.13
C VAL A 19 -1.20 -23.10 32.20
N VAL A 20 -1.17 -22.51 33.39
CA VAL A 20 -1.13 -21.04 33.55
C VAL A 20 0.28 -20.50 33.27
N VAL A 21 1.33 -21.15 33.76
CA VAL A 21 2.72 -20.70 33.54
C VAL A 21 3.18 -20.92 32.08
N PHE A 22 2.71 -21.96 31.39
CA PHE A 22 3.00 -22.14 29.96
C PHE A 22 2.13 -21.28 29.03
N LYS A 23 1.09 -20.60 29.53
CA LYS A 23 0.27 -19.71 28.70
C LYS A 23 0.89 -18.33 28.50
N ASP A 24 1.78 -17.91 29.39
CA ASP A 24 2.46 -16.61 29.32
C ASP A 24 3.72 -16.62 28.43
N GLU A 25 4.26 -17.79 28.06
CA GLU A 25 5.37 -17.89 27.09
C GLU A 25 4.91 -17.92 25.62
N PHE A 26 3.60 -17.88 25.38
CA PHE A 26 3.01 -17.77 24.04
C PHE A 26 2.54 -16.35 23.70
N GLU A 27 3.12 -15.31 24.31
CA GLU A 27 3.27 -14.05 23.56
C GLU A 27 4.31 -14.30 22.48
N THR A 28 3.80 -14.85 21.38
CA THR A 28 4.42 -14.77 20.07
C THR A 28 4.76 -13.30 19.90
N GLN A 29 6.02 -12.94 20.14
CA GLN A 29 6.58 -11.71 19.61
C GLN A 29 6.32 -11.83 18.11
N LYS A 30 5.22 -11.23 17.66
CA LYS A 30 5.14 -10.68 16.33
C LYS A 30 6.29 -9.70 16.30
N THR A 31 7.46 -10.21 15.96
CA THR A 31 8.46 -9.44 15.28
C THR A 31 7.70 -8.88 14.09
N GLU A 32 7.19 -7.67 14.27
CA GLU A 32 6.94 -6.78 13.16
C GLU A 32 8.31 -6.65 12.51
N PHE A 33 8.63 -7.60 11.63
CA PHE A 33 9.59 -7.37 10.60
C PHE A 33 9.04 -6.14 9.89
N CYS A 34 9.57 -4.97 10.27
CA CYS A 34 9.55 -3.79 9.44
C CYS A 34 10.33 -4.19 8.18
N SER A 35 9.68 -4.95 7.30
CA SER A 35 10.14 -5.24 5.97
C SER A 35 10.23 -3.90 5.29
N GLN A 36 11.43 -3.33 5.30
CA GLN A 36 11.71 -2.09 4.61
C GLN A 36 11.31 -2.28 3.15
N LEU A 37 10.35 -1.47 2.68
CA LEU A 37 9.88 -1.55 1.31
C LEU A 37 11.08 -1.35 0.38
N THR A 38 11.14 -2.11 -0.70
CA THR A 38 12.10 -1.82 -1.76
C THR A 38 11.77 -0.45 -2.37
N PRO A 39 12.73 0.26 -2.99
CA PRO A 39 12.45 1.53 -3.68
C PRO A 39 11.29 1.41 -4.68
N ALA A 40 11.17 0.25 -5.35
CA ALA A 40 10.07 -0.08 -6.25
C ALA A 40 8.71 -0.05 -5.55
N GLN A 41 8.62 -0.73 -4.40
CA GLN A 41 7.40 -0.83 -3.60
C GLN A 41 7.06 0.50 -2.94
N GLN A 42 8.07 1.25 -2.51
CA GLN A 42 7.89 2.57 -1.93
C GLN A 42 7.32 3.56 -2.95
N LEU A 43 7.89 3.61 -4.16
CA LEU A 43 7.36 4.46 -5.23
C LEU A 43 5.94 4.08 -5.62
N THR A 44 5.69 2.78 -5.83
CA THR A 44 4.35 2.27 -6.15
C THR A 44 3.34 2.66 -5.07
N ARG A 45 3.70 2.44 -3.81
CA ARG A 45 2.86 2.79 -2.66
C ARG A 45 2.61 4.29 -2.55
N MET A 46 3.62 5.12 -2.79
CA MET A 46 3.49 6.57 -2.77
C MET A 46 2.46 7.04 -3.81
N ILE A 47 2.53 6.48 -5.03
CA ILE A 47 1.57 6.78 -6.09
C ILE A 47 0.15 6.32 -5.69
N ASP A 48 0.02 5.10 -5.17
CA ASP A 48 -1.28 4.55 -4.77
C ASP A 48 -1.92 5.38 -3.63
N GLU A 49 -1.13 5.74 -2.61
CA GLU A 49 -1.58 6.56 -1.48
C GLU A 49 -1.95 7.97 -1.93
N ASP A 50 -1.19 8.56 -2.86
CA ASP A 50 -1.46 9.89 -3.40
C ASP A 50 -2.80 9.93 -4.15
N PHE A 51 -3.03 9.03 -5.10
CA PHE A 51 -4.31 8.97 -5.82
C PHE A 51 -5.48 8.57 -4.91
N ALA A 52 -5.25 7.74 -3.89
CA ALA A 52 -6.28 7.44 -2.88
C ALA A 52 -6.64 8.70 -2.07
N GLN A 53 -5.64 9.49 -1.69
CA GLN A 53 -5.85 10.75 -0.97
C GLN A 53 -6.59 11.77 -1.84
N LEU A 54 -6.20 11.93 -3.11
CA LEU A 54 -6.90 12.79 -4.06
C LEU A 54 -8.38 12.41 -4.24
N ASN A 55 -8.68 11.11 -4.30
CA ASN A 55 -10.06 10.62 -4.35
C ASN A 55 -10.83 10.99 -3.08
N LYS A 56 -10.21 10.77 -1.91
CA LYS A 56 -10.80 11.05 -0.60
C LYS A 56 -11.09 12.55 -0.40
N GLU A 57 -10.23 13.41 -0.92
CA GLU A 57 -10.38 14.87 -0.88
C GLU A 57 -11.36 15.40 -1.94
N GLY A 58 -11.90 14.54 -2.81
CA GLY A 58 -12.82 14.94 -3.88
C GLY A 58 -12.16 15.71 -5.01
N GLN A 59 -10.83 15.59 -5.15
CA GLN A 59 -10.08 16.22 -6.26
C GLN A 59 -10.18 15.42 -7.56
N LEU A 60 -10.64 14.16 -7.49
CA LEU A 60 -10.89 13.31 -8.64
C LEU A 60 -12.38 13.31 -9.01
N PRO A 61 -12.72 13.21 -10.31
CA PRO A 61 -14.10 13.19 -10.77
C PRO A 61 -14.82 11.91 -10.32
N LYS A 62 -16.15 11.91 -10.30
CA LYS A 62 -16.94 10.75 -9.86
C LYS A 62 -16.66 9.51 -10.70
N GLU A 63 -16.39 9.72 -11.98
CA GLU A 63 -16.00 8.77 -13.01
C GLU A 63 -14.73 7.98 -12.63
N TRP A 64 -13.89 8.52 -11.75
CA TRP A 64 -12.72 7.82 -11.23
C TRP A 64 -13.09 6.52 -10.50
N ASN A 65 -14.28 6.45 -9.90
CA ASN A 65 -14.79 5.25 -9.24
C ASN A 65 -15.42 4.24 -10.21
N SER A 66 -15.47 4.55 -11.51
CA SER A 66 -16.02 3.70 -12.58
C SER A 66 -14.98 3.26 -13.61
N ILE A 67 -13.70 3.21 -13.22
CA ILE A 67 -12.62 2.74 -14.11
C ILE A 67 -12.80 1.24 -14.39
N ALA A 68 -12.97 0.86 -15.65
CA ALA A 68 -12.99 -0.54 -16.08
C ALA A 68 -11.59 -1.05 -16.46
N THR A 69 -10.85 -0.21 -17.17
CA THR A 69 -9.55 -0.56 -17.76
C THR A 69 -8.52 0.50 -17.41
N VAL A 70 -7.30 0.05 -17.11
CA VAL A 70 -6.14 0.91 -16.92
C VAL A 70 -5.09 0.53 -17.95
N GLU A 71 -4.64 1.50 -18.72
CA GLU A 71 -3.48 1.39 -19.60
C GLU A 71 -2.32 2.16 -18.99
N LEU A 72 -1.15 1.53 -18.93
CA LEU A 72 0.05 2.15 -18.40
C LEU A 72 1.12 2.20 -19.49
N ARG A 73 1.50 3.42 -19.86
CA ARG A 73 2.62 3.72 -20.75
C ARG A 73 3.82 4.12 -19.93
N MET A 74 4.80 3.22 -19.87
CA MET A 74 6.04 3.44 -19.16
C MET A 74 7.09 4.03 -20.12
N ASN A 75 7.15 5.36 -20.22
CA ASN A 75 8.10 6.07 -21.08
C ASN A 75 9.38 6.48 -20.33
N SER A 76 9.31 6.59 -19.01
CA SER A 76 10.42 6.89 -18.10
C SER A 76 11.44 5.74 -17.98
N THR A 77 12.71 6.07 -18.14
CA THR A 77 13.83 5.15 -17.89
C THR A 77 14.05 4.95 -16.39
N LEU A 78 13.95 6.03 -15.59
CA LEU A 78 14.09 5.96 -14.13
C LEU A 78 12.99 5.09 -13.51
N ALA A 79 11.74 5.30 -13.90
CA ALA A 79 10.60 4.53 -13.45
C ALA A 79 10.71 3.05 -13.79
N LYS A 80 11.20 2.70 -15.00
CA LYS A 80 11.47 1.30 -15.38
C LYS A 80 12.49 0.66 -14.46
N ALA A 81 13.57 1.37 -14.16
CA ALA A 81 14.63 0.90 -13.28
C ALA A 81 14.15 0.75 -11.82
N LEU A 82 13.40 1.73 -11.31
CA LEU A 82 12.91 1.73 -9.93
C LEU A 82 11.78 0.73 -9.73
N MET A 83 10.74 0.76 -10.56
CA MET A 83 9.53 -0.03 -10.32
C MET A 83 9.68 -1.50 -10.75
N GLY A 84 10.60 -1.83 -11.67
CA GLY A 84 10.83 -3.21 -12.10
C GLY A 84 9.56 -3.87 -12.64
N LYS A 85 8.97 -4.82 -11.89
CA LYS A 85 7.67 -5.43 -12.17
C LYS A 85 6.50 -4.87 -11.35
N HIS A 86 6.78 -4.07 -10.31
CA HIS A 86 5.76 -3.42 -9.50
C HIS A 86 5.07 -2.32 -10.29
N ARG A 87 3.76 -2.19 -10.15
CA ARG A 87 2.95 -1.22 -10.88
C ARG A 87 1.91 -0.63 -9.93
N PRO A 88 1.60 0.68 -10.04
CA PRO A 88 0.51 1.28 -9.29
C PRO A 88 -0.79 0.51 -9.48
N THR A 89 -1.56 0.39 -8.39
CA THR A 89 -2.79 -0.37 -8.36
C THR A 89 -3.99 0.56 -8.24
N PHE A 90 -4.81 0.59 -9.28
CA PHE A 90 -6.07 1.35 -9.30
C PHE A 90 -7.25 0.39 -9.16
N HIS A 91 -8.26 0.82 -8.41
CA HIS A 91 -9.50 0.07 -8.29
C HIS A 91 -10.21 -0.01 -9.64
N ARG A 92 -10.59 -1.23 -10.05
CA ARG A 92 -11.29 -1.48 -11.33
C ARG A 92 -12.64 -2.13 -11.09
N VAL A 93 -13.62 -1.72 -11.88
CA VAL A 93 -14.99 -2.21 -11.86
C VAL A 93 -15.28 -2.94 -13.18
N LYS A 94 -15.77 -4.19 -13.11
CA LYS A 94 -15.97 -5.06 -14.29
C LYS A 94 -16.77 -4.40 -15.42
N ASP A 95 -17.80 -3.63 -15.07
CA ASP A 95 -18.69 -2.92 -16.00
C ASP A 95 -18.56 -1.39 -15.85
N GLY A 96 -17.37 -0.91 -15.49
CA GLY A 96 -17.08 0.52 -15.40
C GLY A 96 -17.23 1.26 -16.74
N SER A 97 -17.58 2.54 -16.69
CA SER A 97 -17.75 3.39 -17.87
C SER A 97 -16.48 4.14 -18.28
N SER A 98 -15.40 4.05 -17.50
CA SER A 98 -14.23 4.88 -17.68
C SER A 98 -12.96 4.09 -18.00
N PHE A 99 -12.11 4.68 -18.82
CA PHE A 99 -10.79 4.19 -19.18
C PHE A 99 -9.73 5.14 -18.62
N LEU A 100 -8.77 4.62 -17.86
CA LEU A 100 -7.67 5.39 -17.31
C LEU A 100 -6.39 5.11 -18.09
N GLU A 101 -5.81 6.14 -18.68
CA GLU A 101 -4.48 6.10 -19.27
C GLU A 101 -3.48 6.75 -18.31
N LEU A 102 -2.38 6.06 -18.02
CA LEU A 102 -1.29 6.53 -17.19
C LEU A 102 -0.04 6.60 -18.04
N GLU A 103 0.49 7.80 -18.22
CA GLU A 103 1.79 8.01 -18.86
C GLU A 103 2.82 8.37 -17.80
N VAL A 104 3.91 7.59 -17.74
CA VAL A 104 5.02 7.80 -16.80
C VAL A 104 6.23 8.28 -17.58
N MET A 105 6.75 9.47 -17.28
CA MET A 105 7.87 10.12 -17.97
C MET A 105 8.97 10.51 -16.99
N ASP A 106 10.20 10.62 -17.47
CA ASP A 106 11.31 11.17 -16.67
C ASP A 106 11.07 12.67 -16.48
N LEU A 107 11.26 13.17 -15.27
CA LEU A 107 11.34 14.61 -15.01
C LEU A 107 12.66 15.11 -15.63
N PRO A 108 12.65 16.10 -16.54
CA PRO A 108 13.86 16.63 -17.16
C PRO A 108 14.58 17.60 -16.21
N ASP A 109 14.98 17.09 -15.05
CA ASP A 109 15.73 17.80 -14.01
C ASP A 109 16.96 16.95 -13.62
N ASP A 110 18.14 17.48 -13.92
CA ASP A 110 19.42 16.82 -13.66
C ASP A 110 19.85 16.91 -12.18
N GLU A 111 19.39 17.93 -11.45
CA GLU A 111 19.76 18.16 -10.05
C GLU A 111 18.86 17.34 -9.10
N ASN A 112 17.57 17.27 -9.41
CA ASN A 112 16.60 16.49 -8.65
C ASN A 112 15.77 15.59 -9.58
N PRO A 113 16.35 14.49 -10.08
CA PRO A 113 15.65 13.61 -10.99
C PRO A 113 14.39 13.04 -10.34
N GLY A 114 13.43 12.67 -11.18
CA GLY A 114 12.14 12.20 -10.72
C GLY A 114 11.32 11.63 -11.86
N ILE A 115 10.07 11.35 -11.55
CA ILE A 115 9.11 10.87 -12.54
C ILE A 115 7.88 11.78 -12.54
N ILE A 116 7.30 11.96 -13.71
CA ILE A 116 6.01 12.59 -13.90
C ILE A 116 5.02 11.48 -14.26
N ILE A 117 3.86 11.47 -13.62
CA ILE A 117 2.73 10.64 -13.99
C ILE A 117 1.61 11.54 -14.48
N GLN A 118 1.23 11.40 -15.74
CA GLN A 118 0.03 12.00 -16.30
C GLN A 118 -1.08 10.96 -16.33
N ALA A 119 -2.15 11.21 -15.59
CA ALA A 119 -3.35 10.40 -15.55
C ALA A 119 -4.45 11.07 -16.38
N SER A 120 -4.84 10.44 -17.48
CA SER A 120 -5.95 10.88 -18.33
C SER A 120 -7.12 9.92 -18.20
N LEU A 121 -8.30 10.43 -17.82
CA LEU A 121 -9.52 9.65 -17.72
C LEU A 121 -10.40 9.92 -18.95
N PHE A 122 -10.91 8.85 -19.54
CA PHE A 122 -11.78 8.88 -20.72
C PHE A 122 -13.10 8.19 -20.44
N ASP A 123 -14.18 8.70 -21.02
CA ASP A 123 -15.45 7.97 -21.10
C ASP A 123 -15.37 6.95 -22.24
N ILE A 124 -15.64 5.68 -21.95
CA ILE A 124 -15.46 4.57 -22.91
C ILE A 124 -16.40 4.71 -24.11
N LYS A 125 -17.63 5.19 -23.89
CA LYS A 125 -18.66 5.26 -24.94
C LYS A 125 -18.35 6.37 -25.95
N SER A 126 -18.08 7.57 -25.45
CA SER A 126 -17.82 8.75 -26.27
C SER A 126 -16.37 8.89 -26.70
N LYS A 127 -15.44 8.19 -26.03
CA LYS A 127 -13.98 8.32 -26.18
C LYS A 127 -13.44 9.71 -25.83
N ASN A 128 -14.25 10.56 -25.22
CA ASN A 128 -13.82 11.89 -24.81
C ASN A 128 -12.99 11.81 -23.53
N LYS A 129 -11.92 12.60 -23.47
CA LYS A 129 -11.20 12.86 -22.23
C LYS A 129 -12.10 13.67 -21.31
N VAL A 130 -12.37 13.13 -20.12
CA VAL A 130 -13.22 13.77 -19.11
C VAL A 130 -12.42 14.43 -18.00
N PHE A 131 -11.16 14.01 -17.82
CA PHE A 131 -10.29 14.56 -16.78
C PHE A 131 -8.82 14.28 -17.09
N GLU A 132 -7.94 15.15 -16.58
CA GLU A 132 -6.49 14.98 -16.63
C GLU A 132 -5.84 15.54 -15.37
N ILE A 133 -4.86 14.82 -14.82
CA ILE A 133 -4.02 15.31 -13.74
C ILE A 133 -2.57 14.84 -13.91
N GLY A 134 -1.62 15.74 -13.65
CA GLY A 134 -0.19 15.44 -13.58
C GLY A 134 0.29 15.40 -12.13
N ARG A 135 1.12 14.41 -11.79
CA ARG A 135 1.78 14.28 -10.49
C ARG A 135 3.29 14.11 -10.69
N THR A 136 4.09 14.76 -9.86
CA THR A 136 5.55 14.67 -9.92
C THR A 136 6.07 14.04 -8.65
N TYR A 137 6.97 13.07 -8.79
CA TYR A 137 7.61 12.38 -7.68
C TYR A 137 9.12 12.47 -7.85
N THR A 138 9.79 13.20 -6.98
CA THR A 138 11.24 13.40 -7.07
C THR A 138 11.99 12.35 -6.24
N MET A 139 13.27 12.13 -6.55
CA MET A 139 14.11 11.24 -5.73
C MET A 139 14.22 11.72 -4.29
N ASN A 140 14.15 13.04 -4.05
CA ASN A 140 14.09 13.59 -2.69
C ASN A 140 12.84 13.15 -1.93
N ASP A 141 11.68 13.03 -2.60
CA ASP A 141 10.44 12.55 -1.99
C ASP A 141 10.53 11.06 -1.66
N LEU A 142 11.18 10.26 -2.52
CA LEU A 142 11.43 8.84 -2.30
C LEU A 142 12.38 8.59 -1.12
N ASN A 143 13.37 9.46 -0.92
CA ASN A 143 14.37 9.29 0.13
C ASN A 143 13.94 9.86 1.49
N ARG A 144 12.77 10.49 1.59
CA ARG A 144 12.28 10.97 2.90
C ARG A 144 12.02 9.77 3.82
N PRO A 145 12.59 9.75 5.04
CA PRO A 145 12.22 8.74 6.02
C PRO A 145 10.71 8.85 6.25
N SER A 146 9.98 7.75 6.04
CA SER A 146 8.55 7.67 6.33
C SER A 146 8.35 8.19 7.74
N ALA A 147 7.69 9.35 7.88
CA ALA A 147 7.43 9.93 9.17
C ALA A 147 6.69 8.87 9.99
N ALA A 148 7.37 8.32 11.00
CA ALA A 148 6.77 7.40 11.95
C ALA A 148 5.45 8.05 12.40
N LYS A 149 4.34 7.32 12.27
CA LYS A 149 3.04 7.78 12.74
C LYS A 149 3.22 8.38 14.14
N PRO A 150 2.72 9.59 14.43
CA PRO A 150 2.76 10.09 15.79
C PRO A 150 2.02 9.08 16.65
N GLN A 151 2.75 8.46 17.59
CA GLN A 151 2.14 7.69 18.66
C GLN A 151 1.24 8.66 19.42
N LYS A 152 -0.07 8.48 19.28
CA LYS A 152 -1.06 9.11 20.14
C LYS A 152 -1.15 8.36 21.45
#